data_AF-A0A3M1R0Z2-F1
#
_entry.id   AF-A0A3M1R0Z2-F1
#
_cell.length_a   1.000
_cell.length_b   1.000
_cell.length_c   1.000
_cell.angle_alpha   90.00
_cell.angle_beta   90.00
_cell.angle_gamma   90.00
#
_symmetry.space_group_name_H-M   'P 1'
#
loop_
_entity.id
_entity.type
_entity.pdbx_description
1 polymer ?
#
loop_
_entity_poly.entity_id
_entity_poly.type
_entity_poly.pdbx_seq_one_letter_code
_entity_poly.pdbx_strand_id
1 'polypeptide(L)'
;MADGMRVPLDFSDTPARRPLIKLVGFEEAPEAIRQIYREIMDFYHMDQVPNIFKVLAQDEGYLRDYWRAVRFVFTDRHLDRLTKEAVALAASLAARSDYGVDLHLREVRRLGLPEKGVLEILQIVQAFSCYNKIADGLQLEPELNRLPARSE
;
A
#
# COMPACT_ATOMS: atom_id res chain seq x y z
N MET A 1 9.86 23.41 -14.18
CA MET A 1 9.36 22.02 -14.25
C MET A 1 8.87 21.62 -12.87
N ALA A 2 7.58 21.85 -12.61
CA ALA A 2 6.86 21.32 -11.46
C ALA A 2 5.40 21.24 -11.90
N ASP A 3 5.13 20.37 -12.88
CA ASP A 3 3.78 19.86 -13.11
C ASP A 3 3.47 18.98 -11.90
N GLY A 4 3.04 19.63 -10.83
CA GLY A 4 2.52 19.05 -9.60
C GLY A 4 1.09 18.56 -9.77
N MET A 5 0.69 18.13 -10.98
CA MET A 5 -0.51 17.32 -11.14
C MET A 5 -0.06 15.85 -11.00
N ARG A 6 -0.74 15.00 -10.23
CA ARG A 6 -2.17 14.74 -10.30
C ARG A 6 -2.58 13.97 -9.05
N VAL A 7 -3.65 14.41 -8.41
CA VAL A 7 -4.61 13.60 -7.64
C VAL A 7 -5.95 14.32 -7.88
N PRO A 8 -7.12 13.65 -7.94
CA PRO A 8 -7.51 12.71 -6.88
C PRO A 8 -7.60 11.19 -7.19
N LEU A 9 -7.64 10.44 -6.07
CA LEU A 9 -8.17 9.09 -5.90
C LEU A 9 -9.62 9.19 -5.42
N ASP A 10 -10.47 8.30 -5.90
CA ASP A 10 -11.91 8.12 -5.61
C ASP A 10 -12.86 9.35 -5.76
N PHE A 11 -12.36 10.59 -5.83
CA PHE A 11 -13.13 11.84 -5.97
C PHE A 11 -12.67 12.69 -7.17
N SER A 12 -12.23 12.04 -8.25
CA SER A 12 -11.43 12.63 -9.33
C SER A 12 -12.00 12.39 -10.72
N ASP A 13 -12.27 13.46 -11.45
CA ASP A 13 -12.53 13.44 -12.90
C ASP A 13 -11.24 13.32 -13.74
N THR A 14 -10.20 12.65 -13.23
CA THR A 14 -9.01 12.30 -14.04
C THR A 14 -9.39 11.17 -15.00
N PRO A 15 -8.99 11.21 -16.29
CA PRO A 15 -9.22 10.08 -17.18
C PRO A 15 -8.61 8.81 -16.58
N ALA A 16 -9.43 7.75 -16.50
CA ALA A 16 -9.05 6.48 -15.90
C ALA A 16 -7.64 6.07 -16.33
N ARG A 17 -6.79 5.74 -15.35
CA ARG A 17 -5.44 5.21 -15.63
C ARG A 17 -5.59 4.02 -16.57
N ARG A 18 -4.99 4.13 -17.76
CA ARG A 18 -4.99 3.04 -18.74
C ARG A 18 -3.81 2.12 -18.44
N PRO A 19 -4.04 0.84 -18.12
CA PRO A 19 -2.94 -0.07 -17.89
C PRO A 19 -2.16 -0.28 -19.20
N LEU A 20 -0.83 -0.27 -19.11
CA LEU A 20 0.06 -0.48 -20.27
C LEU A 20 0.17 -1.95 -20.68
N ILE A 21 -0.18 -2.84 -19.75
CA ILE A 21 -0.26 -4.29 -19.94
C ILE A 21 -1.72 -4.70 -19.79
N LYS A 22 -2.19 -5.64 -20.62
CA LYS A 22 -3.55 -6.16 -20.55
C LYS A 22 -3.81 -6.70 -19.13
N LEU A 23 -4.95 -6.33 -18.55
CA LEU A 23 -5.46 -6.94 -17.33
C LEU A 23 -6.12 -8.27 -17.70
N VAL A 24 -5.78 -9.35 -16.99
CA VAL A 24 -6.53 -10.60 -17.08
C VAL A 24 -7.69 -10.53 -16.08
N GLY A 25 -8.91 -10.39 -16.58
CA GLY A 25 -10.13 -10.41 -15.78
C GLY A 25 -10.46 -11.80 -15.22
N PHE A 26 -11.32 -11.85 -14.19
CA PHE A 26 -11.70 -13.11 -13.55
C PHE A 26 -12.33 -14.11 -14.53
N GLU A 27 -13.22 -13.66 -15.41
CA GLU A 27 -13.93 -14.54 -16.35
C GLU A 27 -13.08 -15.08 -17.49
N GLU A 28 -12.03 -14.34 -17.90
CA GLU A 28 -11.10 -14.80 -18.94
C GLU A 28 -9.90 -15.58 -18.40
N ALA A 29 -9.75 -15.63 -17.07
CA ALA A 29 -8.63 -16.27 -16.41
C ALA A 29 -8.78 -17.81 -16.39
N PRO A 30 -7.69 -18.57 -16.60
CA PRO A 30 -7.67 -20.02 -16.33
C PRO A 30 -8.05 -20.34 -14.88
N GLU A 31 -8.52 -21.56 -14.64
CA GLU A 31 -9.01 -21.95 -13.30
C GLU A 31 -7.97 -21.78 -12.19
N ALA A 32 -6.70 -22.06 -12.48
CA ALA A 32 -5.60 -21.88 -11.52
C ALA A 32 -5.41 -20.42 -11.09
N ILE A 33 -5.59 -19.46 -12.00
CA ILE A 33 -5.57 -18.01 -11.69
C ILE A 33 -6.84 -17.62 -10.92
N ARG A 34 -8.02 -18.11 -11.33
CA ARG A 34 -9.29 -17.82 -10.64
C ARG A 34 -9.26 -18.28 -9.18
N GLN A 35 -8.61 -19.40 -8.89
CA GLN A 35 -8.42 -19.86 -7.52
C GLN A 35 -7.59 -18.86 -6.69
N ILE A 36 -6.50 -18.33 -7.25
CA ILE A 36 -5.69 -17.29 -6.58
C ILE A 36 -6.52 -16.02 -6.38
N TYR A 37 -7.33 -15.61 -7.37
CA TYR A 37 -8.21 -14.45 -7.24
C TYR A 37 -9.24 -14.60 -6.13
N ARG A 38 -9.86 -15.78 -6.00
CA ARG A 38 -10.79 -16.05 -4.88
C ARG A 38 -10.09 -15.89 -3.53
N GLU A 39 -8.89 -16.43 -3.37
CA GLU A 39 -8.11 -16.24 -2.14
C GLU A 39 -7.81 -14.76 -1.84
N ILE A 40 -7.47 -13.97 -2.86
CA ILE A 40 -7.21 -12.53 -2.70
C ILE A 40 -8.49 -11.80 -2.30
N MET A 41 -9.60 -12.07 -2.97
CA MET A 41 -10.90 -11.45 -2.69
C MET A 41 -11.39 -11.78 -1.29
N ASP A 42 -11.25 -13.04 -0.87
CA ASP A 42 -11.59 -13.50 0.48
C ASP A 42 -10.73 -12.80 1.55
N PHE A 43 -9.43 -12.64 1.28
CA PHE A 43 -8.49 -12.03 2.23
C PHE A 43 -8.67 -10.52 2.42
N TYR A 44 -9.02 -9.81 1.35
CA TYR A 44 -9.27 -8.36 1.40
C TYR A 44 -10.75 -8.03 1.63
N HIS A 45 -11.65 -9.02 1.61
CA HIS A 45 -13.10 -8.82 1.66
C HIS A 45 -13.59 -7.87 0.57
N MET A 46 -13.17 -8.12 -0.68
CA MET A 46 -13.50 -7.31 -1.86
C MET A 46 -14.18 -8.15 -2.93
N ASP A 47 -15.16 -7.56 -3.62
CA ASP A 47 -15.87 -8.22 -4.74
C ASP A 47 -15.04 -8.32 -6.02
N GLN A 48 -13.94 -7.57 -6.10
CA GLN A 48 -13.04 -7.57 -7.24
C GLN A 48 -11.59 -7.64 -6.79
N VAL A 49 -10.81 -8.48 -7.48
CA VAL A 49 -9.38 -8.55 -7.28
C VAL A 49 -8.70 -7.22 -7.68
N PRO A 50 -7.76 -6.68 -6.86
CA PRO A 50 -7.01 -5.48 -7.23
C PRO A 50 -6.25 -5.63 -8.55
N ASN A 51 -6.18 -4.55 -9.34
CA ASN A 51 -5.64 -4.59 -10.70
C ASN A 51 -4.18 -5.01 -10.80
N ILE A 52 -3.36 -4.80 -9.76
CA ILE A 52 -1.98 -5.31 -9.73
C ILE A 52 -1.94 -6.82 -9.95
N PHE A 53 -2.82 -7.59 -9.30
CA PHE A 53 -2.89 -9.04 -9.50
C PHE A 53 -3.45 -9.41 -10.88
N LYS A 54 -4.29 -8.56 -11.47
CA LYS A 54 -4.77 -8.73 -12.86
C LYS A 54 -3.67 -8.56 -13.90
N VAL A 55 -2.74 -7.63 -13.66
CA VAL A 55 -1.54 -7.50 -14.50
C VAL A 55 -0.63 -8.70 -14.33
N LEU A 56 -0.39 -9.14 -13.08
CA LEU A 56 0.53 -10.24 -12.81
C LEU A 56 0.03 -11.59 -13.32
N ALA A 57 -1.29 -11.77 -13.49
CA ALA A 57 -1.88 -12.98 -14.03
C ALA A 57 -1.50 -13.30 -15.49
N GLN A 58 -0.77 -12.42 -16.18
CA GLN A 58 -0.07 -12.78 -17.42
C GLN A 58 0.94 -13.92 -17.19
N ASP A 59 1.44 -14.10 -15.97
CA ASP A 59 2.31 -15.19 -15.54
C ASP A 59 1.76 -15.81 -14.23
N GLU A 60 1.24 -17.03 -14.32
CA GLU A 60 0.66 -17.74 -13.18
C GLU A 60 1.66 -18.00 -12.05
N GLY A 61 2.90 -18.37 -12.39
CA GLY A 61 3.94 -18.64 -11.41
C GLY A 61 4.29 -17.38 -10.63
N TYR A 62 4.47 -16.27 -11.35
CA TYR A 62 4.77 -15.00 -10.72
C TYR A 62 3.61 -14.46 -9.87
N LEU A 63 2.36 -14.54 -10.35
CA LEU A 63 1.19 -14.16 -9.57
C LEU A 63 1.12 -14.95 -8.26
N ARG A 64 1.33 -16.27 -8.32
CA ARG A 64 1.24 -17.16 -7.16
C ARG A 64 2.27 -16.81 -6.09
N ASP A 65 3.51 -16.59 -6.49
CA ASP A 65 4.59 -16.26 -5.57
C ASP A 65 4.42 -14.85 -4.98
N TYR A 66 4.01 -13.89 -5.82
CA TYR A 66 3.70 -12.54 -5.36
C TYR A 66 2.55 -12.53 -4.36
N TRP A 67 1.47 -13.26 -4.64
CA TRP A 67 0.33 -13.38 -3.72
C TRP A 67 0.75 -14.00 -2.39
N ARG A 68 1.54 -15.08 -2.40
CA ARG A 68 2.05 -15.70 -1.18
C ARG A 68 2.85 -14.70 -0.33
N ALA A 69 3.69 -13.88 -0.96
CA ALA A 69 4.44 -12.84 -0.27
C ALA A 69 3.53 -11.76 0.33
N VAL A 70 2.58 -11.24 -0.44
CA VAL A 70 1.59 -10.24 0.04
C VAL A 70 0.80 -10.79 1.22
N ARG A 71 0.23 -11.99 1.09
CA ARG A 71 -0.53 -12.64 2.15
C ARG A 71 0.32 -12.82 3.41
N PHE A 72 1.57 -13.25 3.27
CA PHE A 72 2.49 -13.39 4.41
C PHE A 72 2.77 -12.06 5.11
N VAL A 73 3.03 -10.99 4.36
CA VAL A 73 3.29 -9.65 4.90
C VAL A 73 2.09 -9.16 5.69
N PHE A 74 0.88 -9.33 5.14
CA PHE A 74 -0.32 -8.74 5.72
C PHE A 74 -1.09 -9.65 6.69
N THR A 75 -0.82 -10.96 6.78
CA THR A 75 -1.44 -11.83 7.80
C THR A 75 -0.99 -11.45 9.20
N ASP A 76 -1.89 -11.40 10.18
CA ASP A 76 -1.60 -11.06 11.58
C ASP A 76 -0.47 -11.90 12.17
N ARG A 77 0.48 -11.21 12.81
CA ARG A 77 1.62 -11.81 13.52
C ARG A 77 1.93 -10.95 14.75
N HIS A 78 3.17 -10.51 14.92
CA HIS A 78 3.53 -9.55 15.97
C HIS A 78 2.92 -8.16 15.76
N LEU A 79 2.54 -7.83 14.53
CA LEU A 79 1.71 -6.67 14.20
C LEU A 79 0.37 -7.18 13.68
N ASP A 80 -0.71 -6.54 14.13
CA ASP A 80 -2.05 -6.76 13.59
C ASP A 80 -2.19 -6.17 12.18
N ARG A 81 -3.25 -6.57 11.48
CA ARG A 81 -3.52 -6.12 10.11
C ARG A 81 -3.66 -4.62 10.02
N LEU A 82 -4.38 -3.99 10.95
CA LEU A 82 -4.65 -2.56 10.91
C LEU A 82 -3.34 -1.76 10.99
N THR A 83 -2.43 -2.15 11.88
CA THR A 83 -1.10 -1.54 12.02
C THR A 83 -0.30 -1.67 10.73
N LYS A 84 -0.33 -2.84 10.09
CA LYS A 84 0.36 -3.07 8.82
C LYS A 84 -0.21 -2.23 7.68
N GLU A 85 -1.53 -2.12 7.60
CA GLU A 85 -2.20 -1.28 6.61
C GLU A 85 -1.95 0.21 6.85
N ALA A 86 -1.88 0.66 8.11
CA ALA A 86 -1.50 2.03 8.45
C ALA A 86 -0.07 2.35 8.02
N VAL A 87 0.88 1.43 8.23
CA VAL A 87 2.26 1.54 7.75
C VAL A 87 2.31 1.57 6.22
N ALA A 88 1.54 0.71 5.55
CA ALA A 88 1.47 0.65 4.10
C ALA A 88 0.86 1.93 3.49
N LEU A 89 -0.15 2.51 4.15
CA LEU A 89 -0.71 3.82 3.79
C LEU A 89 0.35 4.92 3.92
N ALA A 90 1.07 4.98 5.05
CA ALA A 90 2.14 5.94 5.27
C ALA A 90 3.24 5.83 4.20
N ALA A 91 3.67 4.61 3.89
CA ALA A 91 4.66 4.35 2.84
C ALA A 91 4.16 4.78 1.46
N SER A 92 2.88 4.53 1.15
CA SER A 92 2.28 4.93 -0.12
C SER A 92 2.17 6.45 -0.27
N LEU A 93 1.81 7.16 0.80
CA LEU A 93 1.79 8.63 0.86
C LEU A 93 3.20 9.20 0.64
N ALA A 94 4.20 8.68 1.35
CA ALA A 94 5.59 9.11 1.20
C ALA A 94 6.14 8.85 -0.23
N ALA A 95 5.76 7.71 -0.83
CA ALA A 95 6.11 7.36 -2.20
C ALA A 95 5.28 8.10 -3.26
N ARG A 96 4.28 8.91 -2.86
CA ARG A 96 3.33 9.60 -3.76
C ARG A 96 2.63 8.64 -4.72
N SER A 97 2.35 7.43 -4.24
CA SER A 97 1.70 6.39 -5.02
C SER A 97 0.20 6.45 -4.82
N ASP A 98 -0.49 7.05 -5.78
CA ASP A 98 -1.95 7.13 -5.72
C ASP A 98 -2.58 5.73 -5.60
N TYR A 99 -2.11 4.77 -6.40
CA TYR A 99 -2.63 3.40 -6.37
C TYR A 99 -2.52 2.78 -4.96
N GLY A 100 -1.38 2.99 -4.29
CA GLY A 100 -1.17 2.48 -2.93
C GLY A 100 -2.02 3.23 -1.90
N VAL A 101 -2.12 4.55 -2.02
CA VAL A 101 -2.95 5.38 -1.12
C VAL A 101 -4.41 4.92 -1.18
N ASP A 102 -4.96 4.68 -2.38
CA ASP A 102 -6.35 4.25 -2.55
C ASP A 102 -6.62 2.91 -1.87
N LEU A 103 -5.77 1.92 -2.19
CA LEU A 103 -5.89 0.56 -1.66
C LEU A 103 -5.79 0.56 -0.12
N HIS A 104 -4.75 1.17 0.42
CA HIS A 104 -4.48 1.11 1.84
C HIS A 104 -5.40 2.03 2.66
N LEU A 105 -5.89 3.14 2.09
CA LEU A 105 -6.91 3.98 2.74
C LEU A 105 -8.24 3.23 2.90
N ARG A 106 -8.65 2.47 1.88
CA ARG A 106 -9.85 1.61 1.96
C ARG A 106 -9.67 0.52 3.02
N GLU A 107 -8.50 -0.12 3.07
CA GLU A 107 -8.23 -1.17 4.04
C GLU A 107 -8.21 -0.67 5.49
N VAL A 108 -7.52 0.44 5.78
CA VAL A 108 -7.52 0.96 7.17
C VAL A 108 -8.92 1.36 7.62
N ARG A 109 -9.74 1.92 6.73
CA ARG A 109 -11.15 2.25 7.03
C ARG A 109 -11.99 1.00 7.26
N ARG A 110 -11.86 -0.01 6.39
CA ARG A 110 -12.54 -1.31 6.53
C ARG A 110 -12.20 -1.99 7.86
N LEU A 111 -10.96 -1.83 8.31
CA LEU A 111 -10.45 -2.37 9.57
C LEU A 111 -10.76 -1.49 10.80
N GLY A 112 -11.53 -0.41 10.62
CA GLY A 112 -12.07 0.39 11.71
C GLY A 112 -11.22 1.59 12.14
N LEU A 113 -10.20 1.99 11.37
CA LEU A 113 -9.47 3.23 11.65
C LEU A 113 -10.38 4.44 11.41
N PRO A 114 -10.62 5.29 12.42
CA PRO A 114 -11.44 6.49 12.23
C PRO A 114 -10.68 7.54 11.39
N GLU A 115 -11.42 8.49 10.80
CA GLU A 115 -10.83 9.58 10.02
C GLU A 115 -9.75 10.36 10.79
N LYS A 116 -9.92 10.52 12.12
CA LYS A 116 -8.89 11.13 12.98
C LYS A 116 -7.56 10.35 12.93
N GLY A 117 -7.60 9.02 12.92
CA GLY A 117 -6.40 8.19 12.80
C GLY A 117 -5.75 8.31 11.41
N VAL A 118 -6.54 8.44 10.35
CA VAL A 118 -6.02 8.75 9.00
C VAL A 118 -5.30 10.10 8.98
N LEU A 119 -5.88 11.13 9.62
CA LEU A 119 -5.25 12.43 9.77
C LEU A 119 -3.96 12.37 10.60
N GLU A 120 -3.90 11.54 11.63
CA GLU A 120 -2.67 11.32 12.42
C GLU A 120 -1.56 10.68 11.56
N ILE A 121 -1.88 9.70 10.71
CA ILE A 121 -0.92 9.12 9.75
C ILE A 121 -0.39 10.21 8.80
N LEU A 122 -1.27 11.07 8.27
CA LEU A 122 -0.87 12.17 7.39
C LEU A 122 0.05 13.17 8.10
N GLN A 123 -0.24 13.50 9.37
CA GLN A 123 0.61 14.37 10.18
C GLN A 123 2.02 13.80 10.36
N ILE A 124 2.14 12.50 10.64
CA ILE A 124 3.43 11.81 10.76
C ILE A 124 4.20 11.89 9.44
N VAL A 125 3.56 11.52 8.32
CA VAL A 125 4.20 11.55 6.99
C VAL A 125 4.67 12.96 6.64
N GLN A 126 3.85 13.98 6.90
CA GLN A 126 4.19 15.39 6.65
C GLN A 126 5.39 15.84 7.50
N ALA A 127 5.39 15.52 8.81
CA ALA A 127 6.46 15.88 9.73
C ALA A 127 7.79 15.29 9.27
N PHE A 128 7.84 14.00 8.95
CA PHE A 128 9.07 13.33 8.51
C PHE A 128 9.50 13.75 7.10
N SER A 129 8.55 14.04 6.20
CA SER A 129 8.88 14.60 4.89
C SER A 129 9.55 15.98 4.97
N CYS A 130 9.23 16.77 6.01
CA CYS A 130 9.87 18.05 6.30
C CYS A 130 11.22 17.85 7.01
N TYR A 131 11.19 17.09 8.10
CA TYR A 131 12.36 16.81 8.93
C TYR A 131 13.52 16.22 8.11
N ASN A 132 13.25 15.18 7.31
CA ASN A 132 14.28 14.54 6.49
C ASN A 132 14.90 15.52 5.49
N LYS A 133 14.11 16.40 4.86
CA LYS A 133 14.65 17.39 3.92
C LYS A 133 15.56 18.41 4.61
N ILE A 134 15.24 18.83 5.82
CA ILE A 134 16.08 19.75 6.60
C ILE A 134 17.38 19.05 6.98
N ALA A 135 17.29 17.83 7.54
CA ALA A 135 18.45 17.06 7.95
C ALA A 135 19.37 16.74 6.77
N ASP A 136 18.84 16.18 5.69
CA ASP A 136 19.60 15.82 4.50
C ASP A 136 20.16 17.06 3.79
N GLY A 137 19.35 18.12 3.65
CA GLY A 137 19.74 19.35 2.98
C GLY A 137 20.85 20.12 3.70
N LEU A 138 20.93 20.01 5.02
CA LEU A 138 21.99 20.60 5.85
C LEU A 138 23.08 19.59 6.24
N GLN A 139 23.01 18.35 5.73
CA GLN A 139 23.95 17.26 6.03
C GLN A 139 24.15 17.03 7.54
N LEU A 140 23.06 17.07 8.31
CA LEU A 140 23.12 16.90 9.76
C LEU A 140 23.42 15.44 10.13
N GLU A 141 24.31 15.25 11.10
CA GLU A 141 24.58 13.92 11.67
C GLU A 141 23.55 13.59 12.77
N PRO A 142 23.09 12.33 12.87
CA PRO A 142 22.21 11.91 13.94
C PRO A 142 22.98 11.81 15.27
N GLU A 143 22.81 12.79 16.15
CA GLU A 143 23.30 12.72 17.54
C GLU A 143 22.37 11.85 18.40
N LEU A 144 22.44 10.53 18.21
CA LEU A 144 21.69 9.57 19.02
C LEU A 144 22.61 8.97 20.08
N ASN A 145 22.30 9.23 21.36
CA ASN A 145 22.91 8.49 22.47
C ASN A 145 22.70 6.99 22.22
N ARG A 146 23.74 6.17 22.45
CA ARG A 146 23.58 4.72 22.43
C ARG A 146 22.50 4.34 23.44
N LEU A 147 21.46 3.65 22.97
CA LEU A 147 20.47 3.06 23.87
C LEU A 147 21.22 2.17 24.88
N PRO A 148 20.88 2.22 26.18
CA PRO A 148 21.47 1.30 27.14
C PRO A 148 21.20 -0.14 26.67
N ALA A 149 22.18 -1.02 26.84
CA ALA A 149 22.01 -2.43 26.55
C ALA A 149 20.77 -2.94 27.30
N ARG A 150 19.85 -3.62 26.60
CA ARG A 150 18.69 -4.22 27.25
C ARG A 150 19.21 -5.25 28.24
N SER A 151 18.85 -5.13 29.52
CA SER A 151 19.01 -6.21 30.48
C SER A 151 18.04 -7.32 30.09
N GLU A 152 18.58 -8.49 29.75
CA GLU A 152 17.82 -9.74 29.59
C GLU A 152 17.29 -10.25 30.94
#